data_AF-A0A3M2C0H7-F1
#
_entry.id   AF-A0A3M2C0H7-F1
#
_cell.length_a   1.000
_cell.length_b   1.000
_cell.length_c   1.000
_cell.angle_alpha   90.00
_cell.angle_beta   90.00
_cell.angle_gamma   90.00
#
_symmetry.space_group_name_H-M   'P 1'
#
loop_
_entity.id
_entity.type
_entity.pdbx_description
1 polymer ?
#
loop_
_entity_poly.entity_id
_entity_poly.type
_entity_poly.pdbx_seq_one_letter_code
_entity_poly.pdbx_strand_id
1 'polypeptide(L)'
;MRSTTIRDAIGGAGIRRYRGMDRPGIDPQSISPARPRGLGRDHGRRVAGLDVPVVLETFTFLERNVHRDVALAWQASLADLARFEILPCSPDDLARAWAYFRRRDLHKLSAVDATSFVIMKRERIRFALSFDHHFAAVGFHLVG
;
A
#
# COMPACT_ATOMS: atom_id res chain seq x y z
N MET A 1 21.15 42.53 5.96
CA MET A 1 20.51 41.65 4.95
C MET A 1 20.74 40.21 5.42
N ARG A 2 19.78 39.62 6.16
CA ARG A 2 19.93 38.30 6.80
C ARG A 2 18.93 37.30 6.22
N SER A 3 19.47 36.13 5.91
CA SER A 3 18.86 34.92 5.34
C SER A 3 17.69 34.40 6.17
N THR A 4 16.57 34.07 5.52
CA THR A 4 15.39 33.44 6.14
C THR A 4 15.37 31.96 5.74
N THR A 5 15.49 31.08 6.73
CA THR A 5 15.45 29.62 6.58
C THR A 5 14.00 29.12 6.66
N ILE A 6 13.73 27.99 5.99
CA ILE A 6 12.43 27.30 5.75
C ILE A 6 11.57 26.96 7.01
N ARG A 7 11.95 27.38 8.21
CA ARG A 7 11.22 27.10 9.46
C ARG A 7 9.97 27.95 9.70
N ASP A 8 9.75 29.01 8.94
CA ASP A 8 8.66 29.98 9.22
C ASP A 8 7.32 29.65 8.54
N ALA A 9 7.24 28.59 7.73
CA ALA A 9 6.03 28.25 6.96
C ALA A 9 5.07 27.25 7.63
N ILE A 10 5.35 26.79 8.86
CA ILE A 10 4.51 25.80 9.56
C ILE A 10 4.02 26.39 10.89
N GLY A 11 3.31 27.51 10.81
CA GLY A 11 2.65 28.13 11.95
C GLY A 11 1.16 28.31 11.67
N GLY A 12 0.32 27.49 12.31
CA GLY A 12 -1.10 27.82 12.49
C GLY A 12 -2.12 26.83 11.92
N ALA A 13 -2.21 25.63 12.49
CA ALA A 13 -3.46 24.88 12.55
C ALA A 13 -3.49 24.04 13.83
N GLY A 14 -4.45 24.31 14.71
CA GLY A 14 -4.47 23.84 16.09
C GLY A 14 -4.47 22.32 16.24
N ILE A 15 -3.45 21.81 16.94
CA ILE A 15 -3.42 20.45 17.45
C ILE A 15 -4.36 20.39 18.66
N ARG A 16 -5.60 19.89 18.45
CA ARG A 16 -6.47 19.49 19.55
C ARG A 16 -5.84 18.29 20.26
N ARG A 17 -5.35 18.49 21.50
CA ARG A 17 -4.87 17.42 22.38
C ARG A 17 -6.05 16.51 22.74
N TYR A 18 -6.05 15.28 22.24
CA TYR A 18 -6.92 14.22 22.79
C TYR A 18 -6.37 13.78 24.15
N ARG A 19 -7.15 14.00 25.20
CA ARG A 19 -6.87 13.63 26.59
C ARG A 19 -7.41 12.21 26.84
N GLY A 20 -6.51 11.29 27.19
CA GLY A 20 -6.70 10.16 28.10
C GLY A 20 -7.83 9.16 27.81
N MET A 21 -7.46 8.00 27.26
CA MET A 21 -8.12 6.74 27.60
C MET A 21 -7.01 5.69 27.65
N ASP A 22 -6.68 5.21 28.86
CA ASP A 22 -5.65 4.19 29.09
C ASP A 22 -6.07 2.89 28.37
N ARG A 23 -5.47 2.63 27.21
CA ARG A 23 -5.59 1.36 26.50
C ARG A 23 -4.47 0.44 26.99
N PRO A 24 -4.72 -0.85 27.22
CA PRO A 24 -3.64 -1.80 27.45
C PRO A 24 -2.67 -1.71 26.27
N GLY A 25 -1.39 -1.49 26.58
CA GLY A 25 -0.34 -1.27 25.59
C GLY A 25 -0.25 -2.48 24.67
N ILE A 26 -0.53 -2.27 23.38
CA ILE A 26 -0.14 -3.21 22.34
C ILE A 26 1.39 -3.16 22.30
N ASP A 27 2.05 -4.22 22.77
CA ASP A 27 3.50 -4.36 22.66
C ASP A 27 3.88 -4.31 21.17
N PRO A 28 4.64 -3.30 20.69
CA PRO A 28 5.06 -3.23 19.30
C PRO A 28 5.90 -4.44 18.88
N GLN A 29 6.49 -5.17 19.83
CA GLN A 29 7.24 -6.40 19.56
C GLN A 29 6.36 -7.66 19.48
N SER A 30 5.08 -7.59 19.87
CA SER A 30 4.12 -8.69 19.69
C SER A 30 3.67 -8.84 18.24
N ILE A 31 3.87 -7.81 17.40
CA ILE A 31 3.69 -7.87 15.95
C ILE A 31 5.00 -8.34 15.33
N SER A 32 5.37 -9.59 15.61
CA SER A 32 6.34 -10.28 14.77
C SER A 32 5.64 -10.56 13.45
N PRO A 33 6.14 -10.11 12.27
CA PRO A 33 5.64 -10.63 11.02
C PRO A 33 6.06 -12.10 11.01
N ALA A 34 5.15 -12.98 11.41
CA ALA A 34 5.31 -14.40 11.23
C ALA A 34 5.62 -14.60 9.75
N ARG A 35 6.87 -14.92 9.46
CA ARG A 35 7.32 -15.28 8.11
C ARG A 35 6.35 -16.37 7.65
N PRO A 36 5.53 -16.17 6.60
CA PRO A 36 4.58 -17.19 6.20
C PRO A 36 5.39 -18.45 5.90
N ARG A 37 5.21 -19.47 6.76
CA ARG A 37 5.81 -20.79 6.61
C ARG A 37 5.09 -21.44 5.44
N GLY A 38 5.66 -21.27 4.26
CA GLY A 38 5.11 -21.85 3.03
C GLY A 38 5.59 -21.19 1.75
N LEU A 39 6.85 -20.77 1.65
CA LEU A 39 7.41 -20.33 0.37
C LEU A 39 7.85 -21.55 -0.47
N GLY A 40 6.90 -22.44 -0.72
CA GLY A 40 6.98 -23.35 -1.86
C GLY A 40 6.49 -22.56 -3.06
N ARG A 41 7.42 -22.00 -3.85
CA ARG A 41 7.07 -21.45 -5.17
C ARG A 41 6.62 -22.60 -6.04
N ASP A 42 5.32 -22.82 -6.08
CA ASP A 42 4.69 -23.73 -7.02
C ASP A 42 4.75 -23.05 -8.40
N HIS A 43 5.87 -23.24 -9.11
CA HIS A 43 6.27 -22.52 -10.34
C HIS A 43 5.34 -22.79 -11.57
N GLY A 44 4.09 -23.19 -11.35
CA GLY A 44 3.15 -23.55 -12.41
C GLY A 44 1.70 -23.13 -12.21
N ARG A 45 1.30 -22.58 -11.05
CA ARG A 45 -0.10 -22.17 -10.79
C ARG A 45 -0.18 -20.70 -10.41
N ARG A 46 -1.06 -19.96 -11.10
CA ARG A 46 -1.31 -18.53 -10.86
C ARG A 46 -1.89 -18.33 -9.46
N VAL A 47 -1.24 -17.50 -8.66
CA VAL A 47 -1.69 -17.04 -7.34
C VAL A 47 -2.22 -15.61 -7.51
N ALA A 48 -3.40 -15.33 -6.97
CA ALA A 48 -3.92 -13.96 -6.94
C ALA A 48 -3.30 -13.22 -5.74
N GLY A 49 -3.17 -11.89 -5.81
CA GLY A 49 -2.60 -11.16 -4.69
C GLY A 49 -2.85 -9.67 -4.74
N LEU A 50 -2.71 -9.05 -3.58
CA LEU A 50 -2.66 -7.60 -3.41
C LEU A 50 -1.33 -7.24 -2.76
N ASP A 51 -0.77 -6.09 -3.08
CA ASP A 51 0.37 -5.58 -2.33
C ASP A 51 -0.08 -4.80 -1.08
N VAL A 52 0.83 -4.68 -0.12
CA VAL A 52 0.57 -3.96 1.14
C VAL A 52 0.02 -2.53 0.91
N PRO A 53 0.57 -1.69 0.00
CA PRO A 53 0.02 -0.37 -0.30
C PRO A 53 -1.45 -0.38 -0.71
N VAL A 54 -1.86 -1.27 -1.62
CA VAL A 54 -3.26 -1.41 -2.05
C VAL A 54 -4.15 -1.88 -0.90
N VAL A 55 -3.64 -2.77 -0.04
CA VAL A 55 -4.39 -3.22 1.15
C VAL A 55 -4.67 -2.05 2.10
N LEU A 56 -3.66 -1.22 2.38
CA LEU A 56 -3.78 -0.06 3.26
C LEU A 56 -4.71 1.01 2.69
N GLU A 57 -4.61 1.30 1.41
CA GLU A 57 -5.47 2.27 0.74
C GLU A 57 -6.92 1.81 0.72
N THR A 58 -7.17 0.54 0.35
CA THR A 58 -8.52 -0.03 0.32
C THR A 58 -9.15 -0.03 1.72
N PHE A 59 -8.40 -0.46 2.74
CA PHE A 59 -8.89 -0.40 4.13
C PHE A 59 -9.26 1.03 4.53
N THR A 60 -8.37 1.98 4.28
CA THR A 60 -8.57 3.39 4.64
C THR A 60 -9.75 4.00 3.89
N PHE A 61 -9.92 3.63 2.61
CA PHE A 61 -11.04 4.07 1.80
C PHE A 61 -12.38 3.55 2.35
N LEU A 62 -12.47 2.25 2.62
CA LEU A 62 -13.68 1.63 3.18
C LEU A 62 -14.03 2.21 4.55
N GLU A 63 -13.03 2.43 5.39
CA GLU A 63 -13.23 2.98 6.73
C GLU A 63 -13.78 4.41 6.70
N ARG A 64 -13.27 5.24 5.79
CA ARG A 64 -13.66 6.65 5.67
C ARG A 64 -14.98 6.87 4.92
N ASN A 65 -15.31 6.00 3.97
CA ASN A 65 -16.41 6.24 3.03
C ASN A 65 -17.59 5.28 3.21
N VAL A 66 -17.43 4.19 3.97
CA VAL A 66 -18.49 3.19 4.19
C VAL A 66 -18.76 3.03 5.69
N HIS A 67 -17.95 2.22 6.38
CA HIS A 67 -18.02 1.99 7.82
C HIS A 67 -16.78 1.23 8.30
N ARG A 68 -16.36 1.45 9.54
CA ARG A 68 -15.23 0.75 10.15
C ARG A 68 -15.39 -0.77 10.11
N ASP A 69 -16.58 -1.28 10.43
CA ASP A 69 -16.84 -2.73 10.48
C ASP A 69 -16.74 -3.38 9.10
N VAL A 70 -17.12 -2.66 8.03
CA VAL A 70 -16.96 -3.14 6.65
C VAL A 70 -15.48 -3.25 6.30
N ALA A 71 -14.66 -2.27 6.68
CA ALA A 71 -13.21 -2.31 6.45
C ALA A 71 -12.54 -3.47 7.20
N LEU A 72 -12.95 -3.74 8.45
CA LEU A 72 -12.46 -4.86 9.25
C LEU A 72 -12.89 -6.21 8.67
N ALA A 73 -14.16 -6.36 8.29
CA ALA A 73 -14.67 -7.58 7.68
C ALA A 73 -13.97 -7.88 6.34
N TRP A 74 -13.76 -6.85 5.51
CA TRP A 74 -13.00 -6.99 4.27
C TRP A 74 -11.55 -7.43 4.53
N GLN A 75 -10.84 -6.80 5.46
CA GLN A 75 -9.45 -7.16 5.77
C GLN A 75 -9.34 -8.59 6.31
N ALA A 76 -10.27 -9.00 7.17
CA ALA A 76 -10.32 -10.37 7.70
C ALA A 76 -10.58 -11.39 6.59
N SER A 77 -11.47 -11.08 5.63
CA SER A 77 -11.80 -11.98 4.52
C SER A 77 -10.60 -12.35 3.62
N LEU A 78 -9.56 -11.51 3.58
CA LEU A 78 -8.35 -11.79 2.80
C LEU A 78 -7.61 -13.05 3.28
N ALA A 79 -7.73 -13.39 4.56
CA ALA A 79 -7.10 -14.60 5.13
C ALA A 79 -7.80 -15.89 4.71
N ASP A 80 -9.09 -15.81 4.37
CA ASP A 80 -9.90 -16.97 3.97
C ASP A 80 -9.78 -17.31 2.47
N LEU A 81 -9.13 -16.42 1.70
CA LEU A 81 -8.94 -16.62 0.28
C LEU A 81 -7.89 -17.71 0.01
N ALA A 82 -8.36 -18.85 -0.47
CA ALA A 82 -7.48 -19.91 -0.93
C ALA A 82 -6.60 -19.41 -2.10
N ARG A 83 -5.29 -19.62 -2.00
CA ARG A 83 -4.31 -19.22 -3.03
C ARG A 83 -4.27 -17.71 -3.29
N PHE A 84 -4.36 -16.94 -2.21
CA PHE A 84 -4.15 -15.49 -2.21
C PHE A 84 -2.92 -15.10 -1.39
N GLU A 85 -2.15 -14.14 -1.86
CA GLU A 85 -0.96 -13.62 -1.16
C GLU A 85 -1.00 -12.10 -1.01
N ILE A 86 -0.65 -11.62 0.19
CA ILE A 86 -0.36 -10.20 0.40
C ILE A 86 1.13 -9.97 0.17
N LEU A 87 1.46 -9.28 -0.94
CA LEU A 87 2.83 -9.05 -1.34
C LEU A 87 3.48 -7.98 -0.45
N PRO A 88 4.64 -8.27 0.17
CA PRO A 88 5.29 -7.33 1.07
C PRO A 88 5.88 -6.14 0.32
N CYS A 89 5.75 -4.96 0.93
CA CYS A 89 6.41 -3.75 0.49
C CYS A 89 7.67 -3.51 1.33
N SER A 90 8.83 -3.48 0.67
CA SER A 90 10.11 -3.19 1.29
C SER A 90 10.43 -1.68 1.21
N PRO A 91 11.32 -1.16 2.07
CA PRO A 91 11.77 0.23 1.96
C PRO A 91 12.37 0.59 0.60
N ASP A 92 13.01 -0.38 -0.04
CA ASP A 92 13.63 -0.27 -1.36
C ASP A 92 12.58 -0.17 -2.49
N ASP A 93 11.40 -0.78 -2.31
CA ASP A 93 10.29 -0.60 -3.26
C ASP A 93 9.77 0.84 -3.24
N LEU A 94 9.58 1.39 -2.03
CA LEU A 94 9.18 2.78 -1.83
C LEU A 94 10.21 3.74 -2.42
N ALA A 95 11.52 3.49 -2.20
CA ALA A 95 12.58 4.32 -2.74
C ALA A 95 12.57 4.35 -4.28
N ARG A 96 12.33 3.20 -4.92
CA ARG A 96 12.25 3.10 -6.38
C ARG A 96 10.97 3.70 -6.97
N ALA A 97 9.86 3.67 -6.24
CA ALA A 97 8.56 4.15 -6.72
C ALA A 97 8.62 5.62 -7.18
N TRP A 98 9.45 6.43 -6.54
CA TRP A 98 9.63 7.85 -6.86
C TRP A 98 10.11 8.11 -8.30
N ALA A 99 10.76 7.14 -8.95
CA ALA A 99 11.17 7.29 -10.34
C ALA A 99 9.97 7.46 -11.30
N TYR A 100 8.80 6.88 -10.98
CA TYR A 100 7.62 6.98 -11.83
C TYR A 100 7.01 8.37 -11.88
N PHE A 101 7.14 9.17 -10.82
CA PHE A 101 6.64 10.56 -10.82
C PHE A 101 7.42 11.48 -11.75
N ARG A 102 8.56 11.03 -12.30
CA ARG A 102 9.31 11.78 -13.33
C ARG A 102 8.76 11.56 -14.73
N ARG A 103 7.91 10.55 -14.92
CA ARG A 103 7.26 10.25 -16.20
C ARG A 103 6.10 11.21 -16.44
N ARG A 104 6.16 11.95 -17.56
CA ARG A 104 5.14 12.94 -17.93
C ARG A 104 3.84 12.32 -18.43
N ASP A 105 3.89 11.07 -18.88
CA ASP A 105 2.75 10.32 -19.38
C ASP A 105 1.89 9.69 -18.27
N LEU A 106 2.32 9.76 -17.00
CA LEU A 106 1.58 9.24 -15.84
C LEU A 106 0.97 10.38 -15.01
N HIS A 107 -0.03 11.06 -15.58
CA HIS A 107 -0.66 12.22 -14.95
C HIS A 107 -1.62 11.82 -13.82
N LYS A 108 -1.51 12.46 -12.65
CA LYS A 108 -2.26 12.10 -11.42
C LYS A 108 -1.99 10.68 -10.90
N LEU A 109 -0.80 10.15 -11.18
CA LEU A 109 -0.34 8.88 -10.62
C LEU A 109 -0.39 8.91 -9.09
N SER A 110 -0.94 7.87 -8.47
CA SER A 110 -0.91 7.71 -7.02
C SER A 110 0.43 7.11 -6.56
N ALA A 111 0.81 7.37 -5.30
CA ALA A 111 1.98 6.72 -4.70
C ALA A 111 1.78 5.21 -4.51
N VAL A 112 0.52 4.78 -4.35
CA VAL A 112 0.14 3.36 -4.25
C VAL A 112 0.46 2.67 -5.57
N ASP A 113 -0.08 3.17 -6.70
CA ASP A 113 0.16 2.59 -8.02
C ASP A 113 1.65 2.58 -8.38
N ALA A 114 2.36 3.69 -8.13
CA ALA A 114 3.81 3.76 -8.36
C ALA A 114 4.57 2.67 -7.59
N THR A 115 4.15 2.37 -6.35
CA THR A 115 4.74 1.32 -5.52
C THR A 115 4.35 -0.07 -6.03
N SER A 116 3.09 -0.27 -6.40
CA SER A 116 2.59 -1.50 -7.03
C SER A 116 3.38 -1.85 -8.28
N PHE A 117 3.72 -0.87 -9.13
CA PHE A 117 4.53 -1.12 -10.33
C PHE A 117 5.92 -1.68 -9.98
N VAL A 118 6.54 -1.22 -8.89
CA VAL A 118 7.84 -1.73 -8.45
C VAL A 118 7.70 -3.15 -7.92
N ILE A 119 6.73 -3.39 -7.04
CA ILE A 119 6.49 -4.70 -6.43
C ILE A 119 6.16 -5.73 -7.51
N MET A 120 5.25 -5.42 -8.42
CA MET A 120 4.89 -6.30 -9.53
C MET A 120 6.08 -6.62 -10.43
N LYS A 121 6.95 -5.64 -10.73
CA LYS A 121 8.18 -5.90 -11.50
C LYS A 121 9.14 -6.81 -10.75
N ARG A 122 9.34 -6.61 -9.44
CA ARG A 122 10.17 -7.46 -8.59
C ARG A 122 9.66 -8.90 -8.56
N GLU A 123 8.34 -9.06 -8.40
CA GLU A 123 7.67 -10.37 -8.35
C GLU A 123 7.40 -10.98 -9.74
N ARG A 124 7.82 -10.30 -10.82
CA ARG A 124 7.58 -10.72 -12.22
C ARG A 124 6.10 -10.91 -12.56
N ILE A 125 5.22 -10.18 -11.91
CA ILE A 125 3.77 -10.16 -12.18
C ILE A 125 3.52 -9.28 -13.39
N ARG A 126 2.76 -9.79 -14.37
CA ARG A 126 2.47 -9.08 -15.63
C ARG A 126 1.01 -8.68 -15.80
N PHE A 127 0.12 -9.24 -15.00
CA PHE A 127 -1.32 -9.02 -15.09
C PHE A 127 -1.80 -8.24 -13.87
N ALA A 128 -2.62 -7.21 -14.07
CA ALA A 128 -3.21 -6.41 -13.02
C ALA A 128 -4.74 -6.45 -13.14
N LEU A 129 -5.42 -6.70 -12.02
CA LEU A 129 -6.85 -6.42 -11.90
C LEU A 129 -6.99 -4.97 -11.44
N SER A 130 -7.14 -4.05 -12.39
CA SER A 130 -7.24 -2.62 -12.12
C SER A 130 -8.06 -1.94 -13.22
N PHE A 131 -8.78 -0.89 -12.83
CA PHE A 131 -9.45 0.01 -13.78
C PHE A 131 -8.59 1.21 -14.17
N ASP A 132 -7.40 1.36 -13.56
CA ASP A 132 -6.50 2.48 -13.88
C ASP A 132 -5.61 2.17 -15.09
N HIS A 133 -5.77 3.00 -16.12
CA HIS A 133 -4.95 3.01 -17.33
C HIS A 133 -3.44 3.16 -17.08
N HIS A 134 -3.00 3.70 -15.94
CA HIS A 134 -1.57 3.81 -15.61
C HIS A 134 -0.84 2.47 -15.62
N PHE A 135 -1.51 1.37 -15.23
CA PHE A 135 -0.92 0.03 -15.28
C PHE A 135 -0.59 -0.39 -16.72
N ALA A 136 -1.50 -0.12 -17.65
CA ALA A 136 -1.27 -0.38 -19.07
C ALA A 136 -0.14 0.51 -19.64
N ALA A 137 -0.11 1.80 -19.27
CA ALA A 137 0.93 2.74 -19.68
C ALA A 137 2.34 2.34 -19.19
N VAL A 138 2.44 1.54 -18.12
CA VAL A 138 3.70 1.03 -17.57
C VAL A 138 4.05 -0.37 -18.10
N GLY A 139 3.18 -0.98 -18.90
CA GLY A 139 3.42 -2.24 -19.61
C GLY A 139 2.83 -3.50 -18.93
N PHE A 140 1.89 -3.32 -18.00
CA PHE A 140 1.10 -4.41 -17.44
C PHE A 140 -0.14 -4.70 -18.28
N HIS A 141 -0.60 -5.95 -18.25
CA HIS A 141 -1.83 -6.37 -18.91
C HIS A 141 -2.99 -6.24 -17.91
N LEU A 142 -3.98 -5.41 -18.23
CA LEU A 142 -5.21 -5.37 -17.46
C LEU A 142 -6.02 -6.64 -17.70
N VAL A 143 -6.53 -7.24 -16.63
CA VAL A 143 -7.50 -8.35 -16.68
C VAL A 143 -8.87 -7.75 -16.44
N GLY A 144 -9.75 -7.87 -17.42
CA GLY A 144 -11.13 -7.37 -17.39
C GLY A 144 -12.02 -8.25 -18.25
#